data_AF-A0A357HH41-F1
#
_entry.id   AF-A0A357HH41-F1
#
_cell.length_a   1.000
_cell.length_b   1.000
_cell.length_c   1.000
_cell.angle_alpha   90.00
_cell.angle_beta   90.00
_cell.angle_gamma   90.00
#
_symmetry.space_group_name_H-M   'P 1'
#
loop_
_entity.id
_entity.type
_entity.pdbx_description
1 polymer ?
#
loop_
_entity_poly.entity_id
_entity_poly.type
_entity_poly.pdbx_seq_one_letter_code
_entity_poly.pdbx_strand_id
1 'polypeptide(L)'
;MKLKQNEISAIKDLLASAENRSNQTLEELHQKLSSGNAVDLYVDGAADLHSKTAGIGGVFYQEGDEIASFSEYYDDATNNEAEYSALIHGLHMAKEMNVASISIYSDSQLVVNQVNGEFRVKHENMIPLHAEATELLDDFDSWSLEYIPRDDNAVADKLCKAAMMSGR
;
A
#
# COMPACT_ATOMS: atom_id res chain seq x y z
N MET A 1 -20.76 2.99 -13.46
CA MET A 1 -19.62 3.50 -14.26
C MET A 1 -18.58 4.02 -13.27
N LYS A 2 -17.33 3.55 -13.33
CA LYS A 2 -16.23 4.10 -12.51
C LYS A 2 -15.53 5.19 -13.32
N LEU A 3 -15.21 6.31 -12.69
CA LEU A 3 -14.43 7.39 -13.29
C LEU A 3 -12.94 7.00 -13.27
N LYS A 4 -12.19 7.45 -14.28
CA LYS A 4 -10.73 7.31 -14.34
C LYS A 4 -10.05 8.37 -13.47
N GLN A 5 -8.80 8.13 -13.07
CA GLN A 5 -8.04 9.06 -12.22
C GLN A 5 -7.93 10.46 -12.82
N ASN A 6 -7.71 10.57 -14.13
CA ASN A 6 -7.66 11.86 -14.82
C ASN A 6 -9.01 12.59 -14.84
N GLU A 7 -10.13 11.86 -14.84
CA GLU A 7 -11.48 12.44 -14.75
C GLU A 7 -11.76 12.93 -13.32
N ILE A 8 -11.39 12.13 -12.32
CA ILE A 8 -11.52 12.49 -10.89
C ILE A 8 -10.68 13.74 -10.60
N SER A 9 -9.43 13.78 -11.05
CA SER A 9 -8.53 14.92 -10.89
C SER A 9 -9.09 16.18 -11.57
N ALA A 10 -9.58 16.08 -12.81
CA ALA A 10 -10.18 17.23 -13.50
C ALA A 10 -11.44 17.77 -12.77
N ILE A 11 -12.25 16.88 -12.19
CA ILE A 11 -13.42 17.28 -11.39
C ILE A 11 -12.99 17.93 -10.08
N LYS A 12 -11.97 17.39 -9.40
CA LYS A 12 -11.39 17.98 -8.17
C LYS A 12 -10.89 19.40 -8.43
N ASP A 13 -10.14 19.61 -9.50
CA ASP A 13 -9.63 20.92 -9.91
C ASP A 13 -10.75 21.91 -10.24
N LEU A 14 -11.76 21.45 -10.99
CA LEU A 14 -12.93 22.28 -11.30
C LEU A 14 -13.66 22.70 -10.02
N LEU A 15 -13.86 21.76 -9.10
CA LEU A 15 -14.55 22.00 -7.84
C LEU A 15 -13.70 22.73 -6.79
N ALA A 16 -12.40 22.94 -7.01
CA ALA A 16 -11.56 23.73 -6.10
C ALA A 16 -11.99 25.20 -6.02
N SER A 17 -12.58 25.75 -7.09
CA SER A 17 -13.20 27.07 -7.07
C SER A 17 -14.57 27.04 -6.39
N ALA A 18 -14.77 27.94 -5.41
CA ALA A 18 -16.06 28.07 -4.70
C ALA A 18 -17.23 28.41 -5.62
N GLU A 19 -16.98 29.13 -6.72
CA GLU A 19 -18.01 29.48 -7.70
C GLU A 19 -18.61 28.25 -8.38
N ASN A 20 -17.83 27.17 -8.50
CA ASN A 20 -18.26 25.91 -9.10
C ASN A 20 -18.99 24.99 -8.10
N ARG A 21 -19.07 25.36 -6.82
CA ARG A 21 -19.80 24.62 -5.77
C ARG A 21 -21.15 25.28 -5.48
N SER A 22 -21.94 25.44 -6.54
CA SER A 22 -23.20 26.21 -6.52
C SER A 22 -24.35 25.57 -5.74
N ASN A 23 -24.18 24.35 -5.25
CA ASN A 23 -25.17 23.65 -4.44
C ASN A 23 -24.49 22.70 -3.44
N GLN A 24 -25.27 22.24 -2.47
CA GLN A 24 -24.80 21.36 -1.41
C GLN A 24 -24.21 20.04 -1.93
N THR A 25 -24.77 19.46 -3.00
CA THR A 25 -24.24 18.22 -3.59
C THR A 25 -22.83 18.40 -4.15
N LEU A 26 -22.54 19.55 -4.77
CA LEU A 26 -21.21 19.87 -5.28
C LEU A 26 -20.23 20.20 -4.16
N GLU A 27 -20.70 20.79 -3.06
CA GLU A 27 -19.89 20.99 -1.85
C GLU A 27 -19.55 19.64 -1.19
N GLU A 28 -20.52 18.74 -1.05
CA GLU A 28 -20.31 17.37 -0.55
C GLU A 28 -19.39 16.55 -1.46
N LEU A 29 -19.52 16.71 -2.78
CA LEU A 29 -18.65 16.05 -3.76
C LEU A 29 -17.22 16.61 -3.67
N HIS A 30 -17.06 17.93 -3.57
CA HIS A 30 -15.76 18.55 -3.33
C HIS A 30 -15.17 18.05 -2.01
N GLN A 31 -15.95 18.02 -0.93
CA GLN A 31 -15.47 17.47 0.34
C GLN A 31 -15.03 16.01 0.18
N LYS A 32 -15.81 15.14 -0.47
CA LYS A 32 -15.43 13.73 -0.71
C LYS A 32 -14.20 13.56 -1.61
N LEU A 33 -13.97 14.49 -2.54
CA LEU A 33 -12.81 14.48 -3.44
C LEU A 33 -11.57 15.16 -2.84
N SER A 34 -11.78 16.05 -1.87
CA SER A 34 -10.75 16.87 -1.20
C SER A 34 -10.34 16.30 0.15
N SER A 35 -11.24 15.61 0.84
CA SER A 35 -10.90 14.58 1.81
C SER A 35 -10.30 13.44 1.00
N GLY A 36 -9.04 13.58 0.61
CA GLY A 36 -8.24 12.40 0.26
C GLY A 36 -8.42 11.46 1.43
N ASN A 37 -9.17 10.38 1.23
CA ASN A 37 -9.39 9.38 2.25
C ASN A 37 -8.03 8.78 2.48
N ALA A 38 -7.31 9.32 3.47
CA ALA A 38 -6.03 8.80 3.87
C ALA A 38 -6.30 7.35 4.28
N VAL A 39 -5.72 6.43 3.53
CA VAL A 39 -5.85 5.01 3.80
C VAL A 39 -4.59 4.58 4.51
N ASP A 40 -4.78 3.89 5.63
CA ASP A 40 -3.70 3.24 6.33
C ASP A 40 -3.53 1.84 5.75
N LEU A 41 -2.33 1.50 5.31
CA LEU A 41 -1.97 0.19 4.77
C LEU A 41 -0.94 -0.47 5.69
N TYR A 42 -1.26 -1.65 6.20
CA TYR A 42 -0.33 -2.51 6.94
C TYR A 42 0.08 -3.66 6.04
N VAL A 43 1.38 -3.93 5.92
CA VAL A 43 1.93 -5.00 5.08
C VAL A 43 2.94 -5.84 5.84
N ASP A 44 2.99 -7.13 5.51
CA ASP A 44 4.00 -8.07 5.99
C ASP A 44 4.25 -9.18 4.96
N GLY A 45 5.48 -9.68 4.92
CA GLY A 45 5.90 -10.80 4.09
C GLY A 45 6.66 -11.85 4.89
N ALA A 46 6.31 -13.11 4.72
CA ALA A 46 6.97 -14.24 5.36
C ALA A 46 7.52 -15.22 4.32
N ALA A 47 8.72 -15.75 4.57
CA ALA A 47 9.29 -16.81 3.76
C ALA A 47 9.98 -17.90 4.59
N ASP A 48 9.89 -19.13 4.12
CA ASP A 48 10.61 -20.30 4.62
C ASP A 48 11.52 -20.85 3.50
N LEU A 49 12.82 -20.56 3.63
CA LEU A 49 13.85 -20.98 2.67
C LEU A 49 14.00 -22.51 2.57
N HIS A 50 13.59 -23.27 3.59
CA HIS A 50 13.70 -24.73 3.56
C HIS A 50 12.60 -25.35 2.71
N SER A 51 11.34 -24.93 2.93
CA SER A 51 10.21 -25.37 2.10
C SER A 51 10.09 -24.62 0.79
N LYS A 52 10.88 -23.54 0.57
CA LYS A 52 10.79 -22.64 -0.59
C LYS A 52 9.38 -22.06 -0.76
N THR A 53 8.75 -21.76 0.36
CA THR A 53 7.39 -21.21 0.41
C THR A 53 7.45 -19.80 0.97
N ALA A 54 6.70 -18.89 0.39
CA ALA A 54 6.52 -17.54 0.90
C ALA A 54 5.04 -17.14 0.86
N GLY A 55 4.70 -16.12 1.62
CA GLY A 55 3.39 -15.52 1.62
C GLY A 55 3.49 -14.04 1.90
N ILE A 56 2.61 -13.28 1.28
CA ILE A 56 2.45 -11.84 1.50
C ILE A 56 1.07 -11.57 2.05
N GLY A 57 0.94 -10.51 2.86
CA GLY A 57 -0.32 -10.10 3.41
C GLY A 57 -0.36 -8.61 3.68
N GLY A 58 -1.57 -8.07 3.66
CA GLY A 58 -1.79 -6.70 4.05
C GLY A 58 -3.26 -6.35 4.23
N VAL A 59 -3.50 -5.25 4.92
CA VAL A 59 -4.84 -4.77 5.28
C VAL A 59 -4.90 -3.25 5.17
N PHE A 60 -6.02 -2.78 4.62
CA PHE A 60 -6.32 -1.36 4.44
C PHE A 60 -7.38 -0.92 5.44
N TYR A 61 -7.11 0.17 6.14
CA TYR A 61 -8.04 0.85 7.01
C TYR A 61 -8.38 2.24 6.51
N GLN A 62 -9.63 2.63 6.68
CA GLN A 62 -10.08 4.00 6.47
C GLN A 62 -10.96 4.39 7.65
N GLU A 63 -10.60 5.47 8.34
CA GLU A 63 -11.30 5.93 9.56
C GLU A 63 -11.42 4.84 10.65
N GLY A 64 -10.47 3.89 10.66
CA GLY A 64 -10.43 2.78 11.60
C GLY A 64 -11.20 1.53 11.17
N ASP A 65 -11.96 1.59 10.07
CA ASP A 65 -12.68 0.43 9.51
C ASP A 65 -11.84 -0.27 8.44
N GLU A 66 -11.80 -1.61 8.49
CA GLU A 66 -11.15 -2.41 7.43
C GLU A 66 -11.97 -2.30 6.14
N ILE A 67 -11.32 -1.82 5.07
CA ILE A 67 -11.96 -1.64 3.75
C ILE A 67 -11.51 -2.68 2.72
N ALA A 68 -10.33 -3.28 2.90
CA ALA A 68 -9.79 -4.32 2.04
C ALA A 68 -8.64 -5.06 2.74
N SER A 69 -8.37 -6.29 2.32
CA SER A 69 -7.20 -7.06 2.73
C SER A 69 -6.79 -8.06 1.65
N PHE A 70 -5.54 -8.51 1.70
CA PHE A 70 -4.99 -9.52 0.81
C PHE A 70 -4.11 -10.53 1.54
N SER A 71 -4.00 -11.72 0.95
CA SER A 71 -3.21 -12.85 1.45
C SER A 71 -2.88 -13.72 0.24
N GLU A 72 -1.62 -13.69 -0.20
CA GLU A 72 -1.19 -14.37 -1.44
C GLU A 72 0.06 -15.22 -1.24
N TYR A 73 0.06 -16.41 -1.85
CA TYR A 73 1.17 -17.36 -1.79
C TYR A 73 2.18 -17.09 -2.90
N TYR A 74 3.47 -17.22 -2.57
CA TYR A 74 4.61 -17.08 -3.49
C TYR A 74 5.56 -18.26 -3.33
N ASP A 75 6.16 -18.71 -4.42
CA ASP A 75 7.22 -19.72 -4.39
C ASP A 75 8.60 -19.06 -4.28
N ASP A 76 9.51 -19.73 -3.56
CA ASP A 76 10.96 -19.52 -3.60
C ASP A 76 11.44 -18.06 -3.44
N ALA A 77 10.87 -17.33 -2.49
CA ALA A 77 11.33 -15.99 -2.10
C ALA A 77 12.14 -16.01 -0.80
N THR A 78 13.04 -15.05 -0.63
CA THR A 78 13.64 -14.71 0.67
C THR A 78 12.66 -13.85 1.50
N ASN A 79 12.92 -13.72 2.81
CA ASN A 79 12.05 -12.89 3.66
C ASN A 79 11.99 -11.44 3.17
N ASN A 80 13.13 -10.83 2.83
CA ASN A 80 13.15 -9.45 2.35
C ASN A 80 12.42 -9.27 1.00
N GLU A 81 12.49 -10.27 0.12
CA GLU A 81 11.73 -10.24 -1.14
C GLU A 81 10.22 -10.36 -0.89
N ALA A 82 9.80 -11.22 0.05
CA ALA A 82 8.39 -11.33 0.43
C ALA A 82 7.86 -10.01 1.02
N GLU A 83 8.64 -9.36 1.89
CA GLU A 83 8.29 -8.08 2.51
C GLU A 83 8.13 -6.95 1.46
N TYR A 84 9.05 -6.87 0.51
CA TYR A 84 8.92 -5.94 -0.64
C TYR A 84 7.73 -6.28 -1.52
N SER A 85 7.50 -7.57 -1.77
CA SER A 85 6.37 -8.03 -2.60
C SER A 85 5.03 -7.68 -1.94
N ALA A 86 4.94 -7.77 -0.61
CA ALA A 86 3.76 -7.34 0.15
C ALA A 86 3.51 -5.83 -0.02
N LEU A 87 4.56 -5.01 0.11
CA LEU A 87 4.47 -3.57 -0.13
C LEU A 87 4.00 -3.26 -1.56
N ILE A 88 4.65 -3.84 -2.58
CA ILE A 88 4.33 -3.62 -3.99
C ILE A 88 2.89 -4.02 -4.29
N HIS A 89 2.46 -5.20 -3.82
CA HIS A 89 1.09 -5.67 -4.00
C HIS A 89 0.07 -4.71 -3.37
N GLY A 90 0.33 -4.26 -2.13
CA GLY A 90 -0.50 -3.27 -1.47
C GLY A 90 -0.57 -1.94 -2.24
N LEU A 91 0.53 -1.47 -2.82
CA LEU A 91 0.55 -0.23 -3.62
C LEU A 91 -0.26 -0.38 -4.92
N HIS A 92 -0.17 -1.51 -5.61
CA HIS A 92 -1.01 -1.79 -6.78
C HIS A 92 -2.50 -1.80 -6.40
N MET A 93 -2.88 -2.49 -5.33
CA MET A 93 -4.26 -2.50 -4.84
C MET A 93 -4.76 -1.09 -4.46
N ALA A 94 -3.95 -0.30 -3.77
CA ALA A 94 -4.29 1.08 -3.42
C ALA A 94 -4.56 1.95 -4.65
N LYS A 95 -3.76 1.76 -5.71
CA LYS A 95 -3.96 2.42 -7.00
C LYS A 95 -5.26 1.98 -7.68
N GLU A 96 -5.59 0.69 -7.67
CA GLU A 96 -6.87 0.18 -8.18
C GLU A 96 -8.08 0.72 -7.39
N MET A 97 -7.88 0.98 -6.09
CA MET A 97 -8.84 1.63 -5.21
C MET A 97 -8.94 3.14 -5.41
N ASN A 98 -8.09 3.74 -6.26
CA ASN A 98 -7.96 5.19 -6.47
C ASN A 98 -7.65 5.95 -5.17
N VAL A 99 -6.82 5.35 -4.31
CA VAL A 99 -6.30 6.03 -3.12
C VAL A 99 -5.34 7.13 -3.56
N ALA A 100 -5.59 8.36 -3.12
CA ALA A 100 -4.72 9.50 -3.41
C ALA A 100 -3.62 9.68 -2.36
N SER A 101 -3.93 9.39 -1.10
CA SER A 101 -3.01 9.58 0.04
C SER A 101 -2.96 8.30 0.87
N ILE A 102 -1.75 7.80 1.16
CA ILE A 102 -1.57 6.53 1.85
C ILE A 102 -0.54 6.62 2.98
N SER A 103 -0.86 6.09 4.16
CA SER A 103 0.09 5.89 5.25
C SER A 103 0.42 4.40 5.32
N ILE A 104 1.67 4.03 5.19
CA ILE A 104 2.08 2.62 5.09
C ILE A 104 2.86 2.23 6.35
N TYR A 105 2.57 1.05 6.87
CA TYR A 105 3.17 0.50 8.07
C TYR A 105 3.73 -0.90 7.81
N SER A 106 4.96 -1.13 8.23
CA SER A 106 5.65 -2.42 8.13
C SER A 106 6.57 -2.62 9.33
N ASP A 107 6.74 -3.87 9.78
CA ASP A 107 7.74 -4.24 10.78
C ASP A 107 9.11 -4.61 10.16
N SER A 108 9.26 -4.49 8.85
CA SER A 108 10.53 -4.68 8.16
C SER A 108 11.37 -3.41 8.12
N GLN A 109 12.27 -3.27 9.11
CA GLN A 109 13.22 -2.13 9.15
C GLN A 109 14.04 -1.99 7.86
N LEU A 110 14.38 -3.09 7.19
CA LEU A 110 15.17 -3.03 5.95
C LEU A 110 14.37 -2.37 4.83
N VAL A 111 13.12 -2.79 4.60
CA VAL A 111 12.25 -2.25 3.55
C VAL A 111 11.97 -0.77 3.82
N VAL A 112 11.55 -0.45 5.05
CA VAL A 112 11.26 0.94 5.47
C VAL A 112 12.46 1.85 5.21
N ASN A 113 13.65 1.47 5.68
CA ASN A 113 14.84 2.32 5.53
C ASN A 113 15.34 2.38 4.09
N GLN A 114 15.19 1.33 3.28
CA GLN A 114 15.61 1.37 1.87
C GLN A 114 14.68 2.23 1.00
N VAL A 115 13.36 2.10 1.19
CA VAL A 115 12.36 2.91 0.48
C VAL A 115 12.50 4.39 0.87
N ASN A 116 12.69 4.68 2.15
CA ASN A 116 12.91 6.06 2.63
C ASN A 116 14.30 6.62 2.27
N GLY A 117 15.17 5.84 1.62
CA GLY A 117 16.49 6.30 1.17
C GLY A 117 17.57 6.35 2.24
N GLU A 118 17.27 5.93 3.48
CA GLU A 118 18.21 5.86 4.59
C GLU A 118 19.26 4.76 4.38
N PHE A 119 18.84 3.62 3.82
CA PHE A 119 19.71 2.48 3.52
C PHE A 119 19.89 2.28 2.01
N ARG A 120 21.12 1.96 1.61
CA ARG A 120 21.41 1.59 0.21
C ARG A 120 20.91 0.18 -0.09
N VAL A 121 20.26 0.03 -1.24
CA VAL A 121 19.93 -1.29 -1.82
C VAL A 121 21.19 -1.86 -2.47
N LYS A 122 21.69 -2.97 -1.91
CA LYS A 122 22.96 -3.59 -2.35
C LYS A 122 22.78 -4.91 -3.08
N HIS A 123 21.71 -5.63 -2.81
CA HIS A 123 21.46 -6.95 -3.37
C HIS A 123 20.78 -6.79 -4.74
N GLU A 124 21.32 -7.46 -5.76
CA GLU A 124 20.88 -7.28 -7.16
C GLU A 124 19.41 -7.64 -7.37
N ASN A 125 18.89 -8.64 -6.64
CA ASN A 125 17.48 -9.04 -6.65
C ASN A 125 16.54 -8.00 -5.99
N MET A 126 17.06 -7.17 -5.08
CA MET A 126 16.26 -6.15 -4.40
C MET A 126 16.17 -4.85 -5.20
N ILE A 127 17.10 -4.59 -6.10
CA ILE A 127 17.10 -3.39 -6.96
C ILE A 127 15.80 -3.24 -7.77
N PRO A 128 15.33 -4.27 -8.51
CA PRO A 128 14.07 -4.14 -9.25
C PRO A 128 12.86 -3.94 -8.33
N LEU A 129 12.81 -4.61 -7.17
CA LEU A 129 11.72 -4.47 -6.21
C LEU A 129 11.68 -3.05 -5.61
N HIS A 130 12.84 -2.50 -5.26
CA HIS A 130 12.93 -1.12 -4.78
C HIS A 130 12.52 -0.11 -5.85
N ALA A 131 12.94 -0.31 -7.10
CA ALA A 131 12.57 0.54 -8.21
C ALA A 131 11.06 0.53 -8.47
N GLU A 132 10.42 -0.65 -8.49
CA GLU A 132 8.97 -0.77 -8.66
C GLU A 132 8.20 -0.11 -7.50
N ALA A 133 8.60 -0.38 -6.26
CA ALA A 133 7.95 0.22 -5.10
C ALA A 133 8.05 1.76 -5.12
N THR A 134 9.22 2.32 -5.49
CA THR A 134 9.39 3.77 -5.59
C THR A 134 8.61 4.39 -6.75
N GLU A 135 8.57 3.73 -7.92
CA GLU A 135 7.75 4.18 -9.05
C GLU A 135 6.25 4.19 -8.70
N LEU A 136 5.76 3.19 -7.98
CA LEU A 136 4.37 3.15 -7.52
C LEU A 136 4.06 4.24 -6.49
N LEU A 137 4.99 4.52 -5.58
CA LEU A 137 4.82 5.56 -4.56
C LEU A 137 4.73 6.97 -5.17
N ASP A 138 5.42 7.21 -6.29
CA ASP A 138 5.39 8.50 -7.01
C ASP A 138 4.02 8.82 -7.63
N ASP A 139 3.12 7.84 -7.76
CA ASP A 139 1.75 8.04 -8.26
C ASP A 139 0.77 8.59 -7.21
N PHE A 140 1.15 8.59 -5.93
CA PHE A 140 0.29 9.09 -4.84
C PHE A 140 0.51 10.60 -4.62
N ASP A 141 -0.57 11.32 -4.31
CA ASP A 141 -0.51 12.76 -3.94
C ASP A 141 0.36 12.94 -2.67
N SER A 142 0.30 11.97 -1.75
CA SER A 142 1.13 11.94 -0.55
C SER A 142 1.27 10.51 -0.03
N TRP A 143 2.47 10.13 0.43
CA TRP A 143 2.69 8.85 1.08
C TRP A 143 3.60 8.98 2.30
N SER A 144 3.47 8.05 3.25
CA SER A 144 4.46 7.78 4.29
C SER A 144 4.70 6.28 4.40
N LEU A 145 5.91 5.89 4.82
CA LEU A 145 6.23 4.51 5.16
C LEU A 145 6.98 4.49 6.49
N GLU A 146 6.34 3.92 7.50
CA GLU A 146 6.81 3.94 8.88
C GLU A 146 7.05 2.53 9.41
N TYR A 147 8.11 2.40 10.20
CA TYR A 147 8.38 1.19 10.95
C TYR A 147 7.45 1.10 12.16
N ILE A 148 6.83 -0.06 12.34
CA ILE A 148 6.07 -0.39 13.56
C ILE A 148 6.58 -1.69 14.20
N PRO A 149 6.44 -1.88 15.52
CA PRO A 149 6.69 -3.15 16.16
C PRO A 149 5.79 -4.26 15.58
N ARG A 150 6.31 -5.50 15.53
CA ARG A 150 5.56 -6.66 15.02
C ARG A 150 4.24 -6.91 15.73
N ASP A 151 4.17 -6.63 17.04
CA ASP A 151 2.94 -6.78 17.83
C ASP A 151 1.82 -5.84 17.34
N ASP A 152 2.19 -4.69 16.75
CA ASP A 152 1.27 -3.73 16.15
C ASP A 152 0.93 -4.07 14.67
N ASN A 153 1.68 -5.01 14.04
CA ASN A 153 1.46 -5.47 12.67
C ASN A 153 0.76 -6.84 12.59
N ALA A 154 0.07 -7.26 13.66
CA ALA A 154 -0.39 -8.63 13.84
C ALA A 154 -1.38 -9.13 12.76
N VAL A 155 -2.17 -8.23 12.15
CA VAL A 155 -3.15 -8.60 11.12
C VAL A 155 -2.44 -8.98 9.81
N ALA A 156 -1.51 -8.15 9.34
CA ALA A 156 -0.73 -8.44 8.13
C ALA A 156 0.12 -9.70 8.30
N ASP A 157 0.75 -9.88 9.47
CA ASP A 157 1.53 -11.08 9.82
C ASP A 157 0.69 -12.36 9.79
N LYS A 158 -0.54 -12.29 10.28
CA LYS A 158 -1.47 -13.42 10.20
C LYS A 158 -1.83 -13.75 8.75
N LEU A 159 -2.08 -12.72 7.91
CA LEU A 159 -2.45 -12.88 6.50
C LEU A 159 -1.30 -13.49 5.69
N CYS A 160 -0.07 -13.02 5.85
CA CYS A 160 1.08 -13.53 5.10
C CYS A 160 1.41 -14.98 5.48
N LYS A 161 1.34 -15.32 6.77
CA LYS A 161 1.55 -16.70 7.26
C LYS A 161 0.44 -17.64 6.81
N ALA A 162 -0.81 -17.19 6.80
CA ALA A 162 -1.93 -17.98 6.30
C ALA A 162 -1.73 -18.35 4.82
N ALA A 163 -1.31 -17.39 3.99
CA ALA A 163 -0.97 -17.63 2.60
C ALA A 163 0.18 -18.63 2.45
N MET A 164 1.30 -18.42 3.15
CA MET A 164 2.48 -19.29 3.09
C MET A 164 2.15 -20.74 3.48
N MET A 165 1.24 -20.94 4.44
CA MET A 165 0.78 -22.27 4.84
C MET A 165 -0.21 -22.90 3.85
N SER A 166 -0.94 -22.11 3.07
CA SER A 166 -1.95 -22.61 2.13
C SER A 166 -1.34 -23.22 0.85
N GLY A 167 -0.11 -22.85 0.50
CA GLY A 167 0.64 -23.44 -0.62
C GLY A 167 1.45 -24.69 -0.26
N ARG A 168 1.35 -25.19 0.98
CA ARG A 168 1.96 -26.45 1.43
C ARG A 168 1.12 -27.68 1.11
#